data_AF-A0A3D1IU18-F1
#
_entry.id   AF-A0A3D1IU18-F1
#
_cell.length_a   1.000
_cell.length_b   1.000
_cell.length_c   1.000
_cell.angle_alpha   90.00
_cell.angle_beta   90.00
_cell.angle_gamma   90.00
#
_symmetry.space_group_name_H-M   'P 1'
#
loop_
_entity.id
_entity.type
_entity.pdbx_description
1 polymer ?
#
loop_
_entity_poly.entity_id
_entity_poly.type
_entity_poly.pdbx_seq_one_letter_code
_entity_poly.pdbx_strand_id
1 'polypeptide(L)'
;MGVRIDKDTGSVAIQPKKIIAPKTSPLPANVESQQAGKEAELAPVLAQIKPEPAAQLIQQMFFGDNRDHQLIEQAIRDKLEYDTGKRPTAPLTDRMVEGLTYLDLKGKGLTDIRPLAMLAALQQVDLEKNRVNDLSPLEQLPMLNAVYMRNNSGLTLAEVRRAGRVMRQCIIVHNLK
;
A
#
# COMPACT_ATOMS: atom_id res chain seq x y z
N MET A 1 -3.33 31.88 -26.77
CA MET A 1 -4.10 32.55 -25.70
C MET A 1 -5.55 32.60 -26.14
N GLY A 2 -6.47 32.02 -25.37
CA GLY A 2 -7.88 31.89 -25.79
C GLY A 2 -8.65 30.83 -24.99
N VAL A 3 -8.43 30.76 -23.68
CA VAL A 3 -9.17 29.86 -22.79
C VAL A 3 -10.58 30.41 -22.61
N ARG A 4 -11.59 29.58 -22.87
CA ARG A 4 -12.98 29.82 -22.44
C ARG A 4 -13.39 28.65 -21.54
N ILE A 5 -13.64 28.96 -20.28
CA ILE A 5 -14.18 28.05 -19.27
C ILE A 5 -15.65 28.44 -19.11
N ASP A 6 -16.55 27.53 -19.47
CA ASP A 6 -17.98 27.70 -19.21
C ASP A 6 -18.30 27.26 -17.78
N LYS A 7 -19.14 28.03 -17.08
CA LYS A 7 -19.09 28.11 -15.61
C LYS A 7 -20.30 27.56 -14.86
N ASP A 8 -21.31 27.04 -15.56
CA ASP A 8 -22.67 26.95 -14.99
C ASP A 8 -23.26 25.54 -14.79
N THR A 9 -22.65 24.45 -15.31
CA THR A 9 -23.29 23.11 -15.27
C THR A 9 -22.43 21.93 -14.82
N GLY A 10 -21.12 22.10 -14.60
CA GLY A 10 -20.28 21.17 -13.83
C GLY A 10 -20.24 19.69 -14.25
N SER A 11 -20.69 19.34 -15.47
CA SER A 11 -20.79 17.95 -15.94
C SER A 11 -20.28 17.83 -17.38
N VAL A 12 -19.24 17.01 -17.59
CA VAL A 12 -18.76 16.64 -18.93
C VAL A 12 -18.58 15.12 -18.98
N ALA A 13 -19.41 14.45 -19.78
CA ALA A 13 -19.32 13.02 -20.04
C ALA A 13 -19.78 12.72 -21.48
N ILE A 14 -18.84 12.56 -22.43
CA ILE A 14 -19.10 11.97 -23.75
C ILE A 14 -17.94 11.07 -24.17
N GLN A 15 -18.29 9.89 -24.69
CA GLN A 15 -17.38 8.84 -25.19
C GLN A 15 -16.95 9.09 -26.66
N PRO A 16 -15.74 8.66 -27.09
CA PRO A 16 -15.37 8.68 -28.51
C PRO A 16 -15.94 7.49 -29.29
N LYS A 17 -16.58 7.77 -30.45
CA LYS A 17 -17.08 6.77 -31.43
C LYS A 17 -16.03 6.42 -32.50
N LYS A 18 -16.23 5.25 -33.13
CA LYS A 18 -15.34 4.56 -34.09
C LYS A 18 -15.78 4.75 -35.55
N ILE A 19 -14.87 5.06 -36.49
CA ILE A 19 -14.99 5.02 -37.98
C ILE A 19 -13.56 4.78 -38.55
N ILE A 20 -13.19 3.57 -39.03
CA ILE A 20 -13.24 3.01 -40.42
C ILE A 20 -12.03 3.40 -41.30
N ALA A 21 -11.48 2.41 -42.02
CA ALA A 21 -10.28 2.46 -42.86
C ALA A 21 -10.60 2.29 -44.37
N PRO A 22 -9.59 2.35 -45.25
CA PRO A 22 -9.58 1.50 -46.45
C PRO A 22 -8.27 0.70 -46.65
N LYS A 23 -8.36 -0.38 -47.45
CA LYS A 23 -7.26 -1.28 -47.87
C LYS A 23 -6.91 -1.06 -49.35
N THR A 24 -5.68 -1.36 -49.77
CA THR A 24 -5.35 -2.18 -50.97
C THR A 24 -3.85 -2.52 -51.05
N SER A 25 -3.52 -3.64 -51.70
CA SER A 25 -2.16 -4.14 -52.05
C SER A 25 -2.12 -4.48 -53.56
N PRO A 26 -0.98 -4.80 -54.23
CA PRO A 26 -0.29 -6.10 -54.11
C PRO A 26 1.27 -6.11 -54.30
N LEU A 27 1.84 -7.33 -54.32
CA LEU A 27 3.27 -7.77 -54.38
C LEU A 27 3.77 -7.97 -55.86
N PRO A 28 4.97 -8.57 -56.24
CA PRO A 28 6.01 -9.31 -55.46
C PRO A 28 7.53 -9.23 -55.89
N ALA A 29 8.37 -9.95 -55.11
CA ALA A 29 9.57 -10.79 -55.45
C ALA A 29 10.90 -10.25 -56.06
N ASN A 30 12.00 -10.37 -55.30
CA ASN A 30 13.25 -11.15 -55.55
C ASN A 30 14.27 -10.87 -54.41
N VAL A 31 15.32 -11.64 -54.06
CA VAL A 31 15.72 -13.08 -54.06
C VAL A 31 17.21 -13.06 -53.62
N GLU A 32 17.59 -13.87 -52.61
CA GLU A 32 18.97 -14.29 -52.24
C GLU A 32 20.02 -13.21 -51.82
N SER A 33 21.03 -13.47 -50.97
CA SER A 33 21.38 -14.67 -50.18
C SER A 33 22.34 -14.34 -49.00
N GLN A 34 22.32 -15.20 -47.96
CA GLN A 34 23.40 -15.46 -46.96
C GLN A 34 23.80 -14.37 -45.93
N GLN A 35 24.30 -14.66 -44.70
CA GLN A 35 24.30 -15.83 -43.79
C GLN A 35 25.10 -15.42 -42.51
N ALA A 36 24.83 -15.76 -41.24
CA ALA A 36 23.69 -16.25 -40.45
C ALA A 36 24.02 -16.14 -38.94
N GLY A 37 23.06 -16.25 -38.00
CA GLY A 37 23.41 -16.49 -36.58
C GLY A 37 22.36 -16.20 -35.49
N LYS A 38 21.63 -17.25 -35.07
CA LYS A 38 20.89 -17.39 -33.78
C LYS A 38 19.71 -16.39 -33.57
N GLU A 39 18.64 -16.71 -32.84
CA GLU A 39 18.41 -17.77 -31.85
C GLU A 39 16.96 -18.31 -31.92
N ALA A 40 16.66 -19.41 -31.21
CA ALA A 40 15.45 -20.21 -31.42
C ALA A 40 14.23 -19.82 -30.56
N GLU A 41 13.05 -19.95 -31.18
CA GLU A 41 11.86 -20.64 -30.66
C GLU A 41 11.44 -20.49 -29.17
N LEU A 42 10.60 -19.48 -28.92
CA LEU A 42 9.28 -19.58 -28.27
C LEU A 42 9.08 -20.57 -27.09
N ALA A 43 9.31 -20.11 -25.85
CA ALA A 43 8.56 -20.55 -24.65
C ALA A 43 8.73 -19.53 -23.48
N PRO A 44 7.87 -19.54 -22.44
CA PRO A 44 6.53 -18.96 -22.40
C PRO A 44 6.49 -17.59 -21.69
N VAL A 45 5.45 -16.79 -21.95
CA VAL A 45 5.24 -15.47 -21.31
C VAL A 45 4.65 -15.62 -19.89
N LEU A 46 5.44 -16.18 -18.96
CA LEU A 46 5.07 -16.37 -17.55
C LEU A 46 6.28 -16.19 -16.60
N ALA A 47 6.92 -15.02 -16.64
CA ALA A 47 7.66 -14.40 -15.52
C ALA A 47 8.42 -13.16 -16.01
N GLN A 48 7.96 -11.96 -15.63
CA GLN A 48 8.77 -10.74 -15.45
C GLN A 48 7.92 -9.51 -15.06
N ILE A 49 7.04 -9.66 -14.07
CA ILE A 49 6.67 -8.49 -13.26
C ILE A 49 7.78 -8.36 -12.22
N LYS A 50 8.76 -7.49 -12.47
CA LYS A 50 9.70 -7.07 -11.42
C LYS A 50 8.87 -6.44 -10.30
N PRO A 51 9.02 -6.85 -9.02
CA PRO A 51 8.31 -6.16 -7.93
C PRO A 51 8.74 -4.70 -7.92
N GLU A 52 7.79 -3.77 -7.82
CA GLU A 52 8.10 -2.34 -7.77
C GLU A 52 9.02 -2.02 -6.58
N PRO A 53 9.85 -0.96 -6.65
CA PRO A 53 10.74 -0.60 -5.55
C PRO A 53 10.02 -0.37 -4.20
N ALA A 54 8.77 0.09 -4.25
CA ALA A 54 7.93 0.28 -3.07
C ALA A 54 7.48 -1.08 -2.48
N ALA A 55 7.00 -2.01 -3.30
CA ALA A 55 6.72 -3.40 -2.90
C ALA A 55 7.96 -4.10 -2.32
N GLN A 56 9.17 -3.84 -2.83
CA GLN A 56 10.41 -4.38 -2.25
C GLN A 56 10.76 -3.77 -0.87
N LEU A 57 10.36 -2.52 -0.62
CA LEU A 57 10.54 -1.86 0.68
C LEU A 57 9.53 -2.37 1.71
N ILE A 58 8.26 -2.54 1.31
CA ILE A 58 7.23 -3.26 2.09
C ILE A 58 7.77 -4.65 2.45
N GLN A 59 8.23 -5.44 1.46
CA GLN A 59 8.79 -6.76 1.71
C GLN A 59 9.93 -6.72 2.75
N GLN A 60 10.93 -5.86 2.58
CA GLN A 60 12.05 -5.79 3.53
C GLN A 60 11.66 -5.37 4.96
N MET A 61 10.58 -4.61 5.14
CA MET A 61 10.13 -4.17 6.46
C MET A 61 9.13 -5.11 7.15
N PHE A 62 8.41 -5.96 6.40
CA PHE A 62 7.53 -6.99 7.00
C PHE A 62 8.22 -8.36 7.16
N PHE A 63 9.16 -8.74 6.27
CA PHE A 63 9.84 -10.04 6.27
C PHE A 63 11.16 -10.11 7.06
N GLY A 64 11.41 -9.18 8.00
CA GLY A 64 12.52 -9.34 8.94
C GLY A 64 12.29 -10.50 9.93
N ASP A 65 13.36 -10.97 10.59
CA ASP A 65 13.30 -11.97 11.67
C ASP A 65 12.59 -11.48 12.96
N ASN A 66 11.81 -10.40 12.88
CA ASN A 66 11.06 -9.82 13.99
C ASN A 66 9.62 -10.36 14.02
N ARG A 67 9.32 -11.10 15.09
CA ARG A 67 7.97 -11.60 15.42
C ARG A 67 6.90 -10.52 15.38
N ASP A 68 7.19 -9.30 15.83
CA ASP A 68 6.18 -8.23 15.85
C ASP A 68 5.79 -7.79 14.44
N HIS A 69 6.75 -7.77 13.51
CA HIS A 69 6.50 -7.40 12.11
C HIS A 69 5.63 -8.44 11.42
N GLN A 70 5.90 -9.73 11.68
CA GLN A 70 5.09 -10.85 11.20
C GLN A 70 3.65 -10.81 11.77
N LEU A 71 3.47 -10.44 13.04
CA LEU A 71 2.14 -10.30 13.66
C LEU A 71 1.33 -9.12 13.08
N ILE A 72 2.00 -8.03 12.72
CA ILE A 72 1.38 -6.90 12.02
C ILE A 72 1.03 -7.30 10.57
N GLU A 73 1.92 -7.99 9.87
CA GLU A 73 1.66 -8.50 8.51
C GLU A 73 0.46 -9.46 8.49
N GLN A 74 0.39 -10.39 9.46
CA GLN A 74 -0.76 -11.27 9.63
C GLN A 74 -2.05 -10.48 9.86
N ALA A 75 -2.04 -9.46 10.73
CA ALA A 75 -3.21 -8.62 10.96
C ALA A 75 -3.66 -7.85 9.71
N ILE A 76 -2.71 -7.37 8.90
CA ILE A 76 -3.01 -6.74 7.60
C ILE A 76 -3.64 -7.78 6.65
N ARG A 77 -3.11 -9.00 6.57
CA ARG A 77 -3.69 -10.08 5.75
C ARG A 77 -5.09 -10.48 6.22
N ASP A 78 -5.30 -10.59 7.53
CA ASP A 78 -6.61 -10.90 8.14
C ASP A 78 -7.63 -9.79 7.85
N LYS A 79 -7.20 -8.51 7.91
CA LYS A 79 -8.04 -7.35 7.55
C LYS A 79 -8.39 -7.32 6.07
N LEU A 80 -7.42 -7.58 5.18
CA LEU A 80 -7.65 -7.68 3.73
C LEU A 80 -8.52 -8.89 3.37
N GLU A 81 -8.41 -10.00 4.09
CA GLU A 81 -9.29 -11.16 3.96
C GLU A 81 -10.73 -10.80 4.32
N TYR A 82 -10.96 -10.05 5.40
CA TYR A 82 -12.28 -9.54 5.79
C TYR A 82 -12.87 -8.58 4.74
N ASP A 83 -12.07 -7.64 4.22
CA ASP A 83 -12.54 -6.61 3.29
C ASP A 83 -12.74 -7.12 1.84
N THR A 84 -11.99 -8.14 1.41
CA THR A 84 -12.03 -8.67 0.03
C THR A 84 -12.63 -10.07 -0.10
N GLY A 85 -12.88 -10.75 1.02
CA GLY A 85 -13.33 -12.15 1.07
C GLY A 85 -12.24 -13.17 0.66
N LYS A 86 -10.98 -12.75 0.47
CA LYS A 86 -9.86 -13.63 0.10
C LYS A 86 -8.59 -13.24 0.81
N ARG A 87 -7.98 -14.19 1.53
CA ARG A 87 -6.64 -14.01 2.11
C ARG A 87 -5.59 -13.80 1.01
N PRO A 88 -4.81 -12.70 1.02
CA PRO A 88 -3.64 -12.59 0.17
C PRO A 88 -2.63 -13.68 0.57
N THR A 89 -2.24 -14.53 -0.38
CA THR A 89 -1.14 -15.50 -0.24
C THR A 89 0.16 -15.02 -0.90
N ALA A 90 0.03 -14.19 -1.93
CA ALA A 90 1.13 -13.42 -2.51
C ALA A 90 1.70 -12.40 -1.48
N PRO A 91 2.89 -11.83 -1.73
CA PRO A 91 3.39 -10.69 -0.95
C PRO A 91 2.39 -9.52 -0.99
N LEU A 92 2.30 -8.77 0.11
CA LEU A 92 1.52 -7.54 0.16
C LEU A 92 2.10 -6.53 -0.83
N THR A 93 1.22 -5.88 -1.61
CA THR A 93 1.58 -4.82 -2.56
C THR A 93 1.03 -3.48 -2.08
N ASP A 94 1.61 -2.38 -2.57
CA ASP A 94 1.25 -1.02 -2.19
C ASP A 94 -0.27 -0.77 -2.33
N ARG A 95 -0.86 -1.19 -3.45
CA ARG A 95 -2.32 -1.10 -3.71
C ARG A 95 -3.20 -1.83 -2.68
N MET A 96 -2.70 -2.85 -2.00
CA MET A 96 -3.45 -3.52 -0.93
C MET A 96 -3.45 -2.67 0.35
N VAL A 97 -2.31 -2.05 0.68
CA VAL A 97 -2.19 -1.22 1.89
C VAL A 97 -2.71 0.21 1.72
N GLU A 98 -2.75 0.73 0.49
CA GLU A 98 -3.39 2.00 0.12
C GLU A 98 -4.88 2.08 0.49
N GLY A 99 -5.58 0.94 0.56
CA GLY A 99 -6.98 0.88 0.96
C GLY A 99 -7.21 0.75 2.48
N LEU A 100 -6.15 0.54 3.27
CA LEU A 100 -6.27 0.09 4.66
C LEU A 100 -6.42 1.27 5.62
N THR A 101 -7.66 1.65 5.89
CA THR A 101 -8.02 2.79 6.75
C THR A 101 -8.11 2.46 8.25
N TYR A 102 -8.36 1.20 8.61
CA TYR A 102 -8.44 0.71 9.99
C TYR A 102 -7.68 -0.60 10.16
N LEU A 103 -6.87 -0.70 11.22
CA LEU A 103 -6.13 -1.92 11.58
C LEU A 103 -6.33 -2.28 13.07
N ASP A 104 -6.71 -3.53 13.33
CA ASP A 104 -6.79 -4.09 14.68
C ASP A 104 -5.51 -4.88 15.02
N LEU A 105 -4.78 -4.41 16.02
CA LEU A 105 -3.58 -5.05 16.57
C LEU A 105 -3.73 -5.37 18.06
N LYS A 106 -4.95 -5.35 18.58
CA LYS A 106 -5.27 -5.49 20.00
C LYS A 106 -4.74 -6.80 20.59
N GLY A 107 -4.02 -6.71 21.70
CA GLY A 107 -3.60 -7.88 22.48
C GLY A 107 -2.60 -8.81 21.78
N LYS A 108 -1.93 -8.38 20.72
CA LYS A 108 -0.92 -9.18 19.99
C LYS A 108 0.43 -9.26 20.71
N GLY A 109 0.63 -8.46 21.76
CA GLY A 109 1.86 -8.43 22.57
C GLY A 109 2.99 -7.60 21.96
N LEU A 110 2.68 -6.77 20.95
CA LEU A 110 3.65 -6.03 20.15
C LEU A 110 4.50 -5.08 20.99
N THR A 111 5.79 -4.99 20.67
CA THR A 111 6.73 -3.98 21.15
C THR A 111 7.14 -3.03 20.04
N ASP A 112 7.40 -3.55 18.85
CA ASP A 112 7.89 -2.82 17.68
C ASP A 112 6.78 -2.65 16.63
N ILE A 113 6.42 -1.38 16.37
CA ILE A 113 5.38 -1.00 15.41
C ILE A 113 5.92 -0.28 14.17
N ARG A 114 7.24 -0.35 13.91
CA ARG A 114 7.88 0.28 12.73
C ARG A 114 7.18 0.00 11.38
N PRO A 115 6.65 -1.20 11.08
CA PRO A 115 6.00 -1.45 9.79
C PRO A 115 4.71 -0.62 9.55
N LEU A 116 4.10 -0.06 10.61
CA LEU A 116 2.91 0.77 10.46
C LEU A 116 3.19 2.10 9.74
N ALA A 117 4.43 2.59 9.76
CA ALA A 117 4.82 3.84 9.10
C ALA A 117 4.57 3.83 7.57
N MET A 118 4.42 2.65 6.95
CA MET A 118 4.15 2.51 5.52
C MET A 118 2.65 2.60 5.16
N LEU A 119 1.75 2.53 6.14
CA LEU A 119 0.30 2.50 5.91
C LEU A 119 -0.24 3.93 5.74
N ALA A 120 0.14 4.61 4.66
CA ALA A 120 -0.13 6.05 4.45
C ALA A 120 -1.62 6.43 4.50
N ALA A 121 -2.53 5.49 4.18
CA ALA A 121 -3.98 5.67 4.23
C ALA A 121 -4.62 5.34 5.59
N LEU A 122 -3.85 4.87 6.57
CA LEU A 122 -4.34 4.44 7.87
C LEU A 122 -4.88 5.64 8.66
N GLN A 123 -6.17 5.58 8.99
CA GLN A 123 -6.87 6.61 9.75
C GLN A 123 -7.01 6.24 11.22
N GLN A 124 -7.10 4.95 11.52
CA GLN A 124 -7.35 4.44 12.86
C GLN A 124 -6.55 3.15 13.12
N VAL A 125 -5.97 3.04 14.31
CA VAL A 125 -5.27 1.81 14.75
C VAL A 125 -5.63 1.47 16.20
N ASP A 126 -5.98 0.21 16.45
CA ASP A 126 -6.13 -0.33 17.81
C ASP A 126 -4.86 -1.08 18.22
N LEU A 127 -4.05 -0.43 19.06
CA LEU A 127 -2.87 -0.97 19.74
C LEU A 127 -3.15 -1.33 21.21
N GLU A 128 -4.41 -1.42 21.67
CA GLU A 128 -4.72 -1.73 23.07
C GLU A 128 -4.13 -3.09 23.51
N LYS A 129 -3.75 -3.17 24.79
CA LYS A 129 -3.21 -4.39 25.43
C LYS A 129 -1.90 -4.93 24.79
N ASN A 130 -1.09 -4.06 24.20
CA ASN A 130 0.26 -4.39 23.71
C ASN A 130 1.35 -3.95 24.71
N ARG A 131 2.61 -3.98 24.29
CA ARG A 131 3.79 -3.55 25.05
C ARG A 131 4.61 -2.52 24.26
N VAL A 132 3.95 -1.76 23.39
CA VAL A 132 4.58 -0.70 22.60
C VAL A 132 5.25 0.29 23.55
N ASN A 133 6.45 0.74 23.19
CA ASN A 133 7.25 1.73 23.90
C ASN A 133 7.56 2.97 23.04
N ASP A 134 7.53 2.87 21.71
CA ASP A 134 7.76 3.99 20.79
C ASP A 134 6.56 4.22 19.87
N LEU A 135 6.12 5.48 19.78
CA LEU A 135 5.05 5.94 18.87
C LEU A 135 5.60 6.70 17.65
N SER A 136 6.93 6.92 17.56
CA SER A 136 7.57 7.62 16.45
C SER A 136 7.20 7.06 15.05
N PRO A 137 6.97 5.75 14.85
CA PRO A 137 6.48 5.22 13.56
C PRO A 137 5.10 5.75 13.12
N LEU A 138 4.26 6.19 14.05
CA LEU A 138 2.94 6.75 13.77
C LEU A 138 3.00 8.26 13.49
N GLU A 139 4.05 8.96 13.98
CA GLU A 139 4.20 10.42 13.84
C GLU A 139 4.29 10.89 12.37
N GLN A 140 4.55 9.99 11.42
CA GLN A 140 4.67 10.28 9.98
C GLN A 140 3.42 9.96 9.16
N LEU A 141 2.37 9.36 9.74
CA LEU A 141 1.18 8.94 9.00
C LEU A 141 0.23 10.12 8.72
N PRO A 142 0.03 10.53 7.45
CA PRO A 142 -0.64 11.80 7.13
C PRO A 142 -2.15 11.77 7.35
N MET A 143 -2.76 10.58 7.36
CA MET A 143 -4.21 10.39 7.49
C MET A 143 -4.65 9.93 8.90
N LEU A 144 -3.70 9.75 9.83
CA LEU A 144 -3.94 9.10 11.12
C LEU A 144 -4.69 10.03 12.10
N ASN A 145 -5.96 9.71 12.35
CA ASN A 145 -6.88 10.51 13.14
C ASN A 145 -7.19 9.91 14.51
N ALA A 146 -6.99 8.60 14.73
CA ALA A 146 -7.14 7.99 16.06
C ALA A 146 -6.16 6.84 16.32
N VAL A 147 -5.62 6.80 17.54
CA VAL A 147 -4.77 5.71 18.06
C VAL A 147 -5.35 5.25 19.40
N TYR A 148 -5.82 4.02 19.46
CA TYR A 148 -6.22 3.39 20.73
C TYR A 148 -5.03 2.64 21.31
N MET A 149 -4.63 2.96 22.53
CA MET A 149 -3.40 2.43 23.13
C MET A 149 -3.49 2.20 24.64
N ARG A 150 -4.71 2.03 25.16
CA ARG A 150 -4.95 1.63 26.56
C ARG A 150 -4.24 0.31 26.87
N ASN A 151 -3.72 0.19 28.09
CA ASN A 151 -2.97 -0.98 28.57
C ASN A 151 -1.69 -1.28 27.78
N ASN A 152 -0.99 -0.27 27.26
CA ASN A 152 0.41 -0.41 26.84
C ASN A 152 1.33 -0.14 28.02
N SER A 153 1.98 -1.17 28.55
CA SER A 153 2.89 -1.06 29.70
C SER A 153 4.28 -0.54 29.34
N GLY A 154 4.62 -0.48 28.05
CA GLY A 154 5.90 0.03 27.57
C GLY A 154 5.93 1.56 27.39
N LEU A 155 4.77 2.22 27.35
CA LEU A 155 4.63 3.64 27.08
C LEU A 155 4.44 4.45 28.37
N THR A 156 5.13 5.59 28.44
CA THR A 156 5.03 6.58 29.51
C THR A 156 4.14 7.74 29.12
N LEU A 157 3.58 8.45 30.11
CA LEU A 157 2.80 9.66 29.87
C LEU A 157 3.61 10.76 29.13
N ALA A 158 4.94 10.78 29.31
CA ALA A 158 5.82 11.73 28.64
C ALA A 158 5.88 11.49 27.12
N GLU A 159 6.00 10.23 26.70
CA GLU A 159 6.00 9.83 25.28
C GLU A 159 4.65 10.13 24.64
N VAL A 160 3.54 9.79 25.29
CA VAL A 160 2.19 10.09 24.78
C VAL A 160 1.97 11.60 24.63
N ARG A 161 2.43 12.41 25.59
CA ARG A 161 2.35 13.88 25.50
C ARG A 161 3.32 14.48 24.48
N ARG A 162 4.44 13.82 24.16
CA ARG A 162 5.27 14.17 22.98
C ARG A 162 4.52 13.85 21.70
N ALA A 163 4.06 12.61 21.54
CA ALA A 163 3.33 12.13 20.37
C ALA A 163 2.13 13.02 20.03
N GLY A 164 1.30 13.38 21.02
CA GLY A 164 0.15 14.29 20.83
C GLY A 164 0.51 15.75 20.48
N ARG A 165 1.76 16.20 20.72
CA ARG A 165 2.24 17.52 20.24
C ARG A 165 2.72 17.50 18.79
N VAL A 166 3.11 16.32 18.29
CA VAL A 166 3.52 16.08 16.90
C VAL A 166 2.28 15.76 16.05
N MET A 167 1.55 14.70 16.41
CA MET A 167 0.31 14.24 15.79
C MET A 167 -0.89 15.09 16.25
N ARG A 168 -0.87 16.41 16.00
CA ARG A 168 -1.84 17.38 16.56
C ARG A 168 -3.30 17.16 16.14
N GLN A 169 -3.53 16.46 15.04
CA GLN A 169 -4.88 16.11 14.54
C GLN A 169 -5.32 14.71 14.98
N CYS A 170 -4.45 13.94 15.64
CA CYS A 170 -4.71 12.56 16.03
C CYS A 170 -5.22 12.47 17.48
N ILE A 171 -6.33 11.76 17.67
CA ILE A 171 -6.90 11.46 18.98
C ILE A 171 -6.18 10.24 19.56
N ILE A 172 -5.29 10.47 20.54
CA ILE A 172 -4.57 9.40 21.23
C ILE A 172 -5.34 8.98 22.49
N VAL A 173 -5.93 7.78 22.47
CA VAL A 173 -6.73 7.23 23.56
C VAL A 173 -5.89 6.31 24.43
N HIS A 174 -5.46 6.82 25.59
CA HIS A 174 -4.66 6.10 26.58
C HIS A 174 -5.36 6.00 27.95
N ASN A 175 -4.81 5.17 28.84
CA ASN A 175 -5.21 5.08 30.25
C ASN A 175 -4.02 5.24 31.23
N LEU A 176 -2.87 5.72 30.73
CA LEU A 176 -1.75 6.15 31.55
C LEU A 176 -2.19 7.30 32.47
N LYS A 177 -1.74 7.25 33.73
CA LYS A 177 -2.01 8.25 34.78
C LYS A 177 -0.85 9.25 34.87
#